data_AF-A0A537X2I3-F1
#
_entry.id   AF-A0A537X2I3-F1
#
_cell.length_a   1.000
_cell.length_b   1.000
_cell.length_c   1.000
_cell.angle_alpha   90.00
_cell.angle_beta   90.00
_cell.angle_gamma   90.00
#
_symmetry.space_group_name_H-M   'P 1'
#
loop_
_entity.id
_entity.type
_entity.pdbx_description
1 polymer ?
#
loop_
_entity_poly.entity_id
_entity_poly.type
_entity_poly.pdbx_seq_one_letter_code
_entity_poly.pdbx_strand_id
1 'polypeptide(L)'
;MRRSRRDPATRAVLDAANATFAAVICFGLLTGISTQLQSVRPQAPWEVDPYDAVASFATMLVPIVAALTWVRCARWRHEAAYPPFALVEIVRGCVVALVAVAATDAAYLVAAFQRGFPRPAPLRPELLGLLGLSAITLVIASMMSATASSLHRRPRAERNEVALSGEPDAMDDVAELLRSAPANLAPLHGSCVRTADLLLAWAGSSAASPRRHPWLFVAAISCAAGIAAAASEFVHEGPPPNIGVGALVVAVFSTIVAIGGLLGYALTGRYLHLVRSPRRV
;
A
#
# COMPACT_ATOMS: atom_id res chain seq x y z
N MET A 1 -11.35 -15.19 28.02
CA MET A 1 -11.34 -14.68 26.63
C MET A 1 -11.49 -15.83 25.65
N ARG A 2 -12.71 -16.10 25.18
CA ARG A 2 -12.95 -17.11 24.13
C ARG A 2 -12.43 -16.54 22.81
N ARG A 3 -11.33 -17.10 22.26
CA ARG A 3 -11.05 -16.97 20.82
C ARG A 3 -12.29 -17.47 20.11
N SER A 4 -13.13 -16.55 19.62
CA SER A 4 -14.30 -16.92 18.82
C SER A 4 -13.77 -17.81 17.70
N ARG A 5 -14.47 -18.92 17.46
CA ARG A 5 -14.08 -19.93 16.47
C ARG A 5 -14.32 -19.31 15.08
N ARG A 6 -13.49 -18.34 14.70
CA ARG A 6 -13.51 -17.76 13.35
C ARG A 6 -13.41 -18.89 12.36
N ASP A 7 -14.22 -18.77 11.32
CA ASP A 7 -14.24 -19.68 10.18
C ASP A 7 -12.81 -19.93 9.66
N PRO A 8 -12.45 -21.17 9.27
CA PRO A 8 -11.11 -21.52 8.81
C PRO A 8 -10.59 -20.65 7.64
N ALA A 9 -11.44 -20.28 6.69
CA ALA A 9 -11.04 -19.45 5.56
C ALA A 9 -10.75 -18.02 6.00
N THR A 10 -11.59 -17.47 6.88
CA THR A 10 -11.35 -16.15 7.49
C THR A 10 -10.02 -16.13 8.25
N ARG A 11 -9.71 -17.19 8.99
CA ARG A 11 -8.44 -17.30 9.71
C ARG A 11 -7.24 -17.35 8.76
N ALA A 12 -7.29 -18.19 7.73
CA ALA A 12 -6.21 -18.31 6.76
C ALA A 12 -5.90 -16.97 6.07
N VAL A 13 -6.93 -16.20 5.69
CA VAL A 13 -6.75 -14.86 5.08
C VAL A 13 -6.16 -13.86 6.07
N LEU A 14 -6.58 -13.87 7.34
CA LEU A 14 -6.00 -12.99 8.35
C LEU A 14 -4.55 -13.34 8.67
N ASP A 15 -4.22 -14.63 8.73
CA ASP A 15 -2.86 -15.09 8.94
C ASP A 15 -1.96 -14.68 7.76
N ALA A 16 -2.46 -14.80 6.52
CA ALA A 16 -1.79 -14.28 5.32
C ALA A 16 -1.60 -12.76 5.33
N ALA A 17 -2.63 -12.01 5.75
CA ALA A 17 -2.55 -10.55 5.87
C ALA A 17 -1.53 -10.13 6.93
N ASN A 18 -1.54 -10.77 8.11
CA ASN A 18 -0.56 -10.49 9.18
C ASN A 18 0.88 -10.80 8.73
N ALA A 19 1.09 -11.93 8.07
CA ALA A 19 2.41 -12.27 7.52
C ALA A 19 2.83 -11.26 6.45
N THR A 20 1.90 -10.81 5.60
CA THR A 20 2.17 -9.76 4.61
C THR A 20 2.52 -8.44 5.28
N PHE A 21 1.81 -8.03 6.35
CA PHE A 21 2.19 -6.82 7.10
C PHE A 21 3.57 -6.93 7.72
N ALA A 22 3.94 -8.10 8.26
CA ALA A 22 5.30 -8.33 8.74
C ALA A 22 6.33 -8.17 7.61
N ALA A 23 6.07 -8.75 6.43
CA ALA A 23 6.94 -8.60 5.26
C ALA A 23 7.04 -7.13 4.81
N VAL A 24 5.93 -6.38 4.80
CA VAL A 24 5.90 -4.95 4.48
C VAL A 24 6.70 -4.12 5.48
N ILE A 25 6.64 -4.44 6.78
CA ILE A 25 7.43 -3.78 7.81
C ILE A 25 8.93 -4.07 7.60
N CYS A 26 9.31 -5.33 7.37
CA CYS A 26 10.69 -5.71 7.10
C CYS A 26 11.24 -5.04 5.82
N PHE A 27 10.43 -5.00 4.76
CA PHE A 27 10.71 -4.25 3.54
C PHE A 27 10.94 -2.77 3.84
N GLY A 28 10.02 -2.13 4.58
CA GLY A 28 10.15 -0.71 4.94
C GLY A 28 11.39 -0.41 5.79
N LEU A 29 11.77 -1.32 6.70
CA LEU A 29 13.02 -1.22 7.45
C LEU A 29 14.24 -1.34 6.53
N LEU A 30 14.27 -2.32 5.62
CA LEU A 30 15.34 -2.48 4.64
C LEU A 30 15.50 -1.25 3.76
N THR A 31 14.43 -0.77 3.13
CA THR A 31 14.48 0.41 2.26
C THR A 31 14.79 1.66 3.05
N GLY A 32 14.10 1.90 4.18
CA GLY A 32 14.32 3.08 5.00
C GLY A 32 15.75 3.18 5.52
N ILE A 33 16.30 2.11 6.08
CA ILE A 33 17.68 2.09 6.60
C ILE A 33 18.68 2.25 5.45
N SER A 34 18.49 1.55 4.33
CA SER A 34 19.45 1.58 3.21
C SER A 34 19.41 2.88 2.41
N THR A 35 18.30 3.62 2.37
CA THR A 35 18.18 4.83 1.55
C THR A 35 18.18 6.13 2.37
N GLN A 36 17.72 6.12 3.62
CA GLN A 36 17.56 7.35 4.42
C GLN A 36 18.73 7.61 5.36
N LEU A 37 19.45 6.56 5.81
CA LEU A 37 20.61 6.77 6.67
C LEU A 37 21.84 7.10 5.81
N GLN A 38 22.30 8.36 5.91
CA GLN A 38 23.47 8.86 5.17
C GLN A 38 24.75 8.03 5.41
N SER A 39 24.88 7.39 6.58
CA SER A 39 26.00 6.50 6.89
C SER A 39 25.91 5.13 6.20
N VAL A 40 24.71 4.67 5.85
CA VAL A 40 24.44 3.35 5.25
C VAL A 40 24.36 3.44 3.74
N ARG A 41 23.68 4.47 3.22
CA ARG A 41 23.35 4.66 1.81
C ARG A 41 24.56 4.47 0.87
N PRO A 42 25.74 5.09 1.10
CA PRO A 42 26.89 4.93 0.21
C PRO A 42 27.47 3.50 0.16
N GLN A 43 27.05 2.62 1.06
CA GLN A 43 27.50 1.22 1.14
C GLN A 43 26.52 0.27 0.43
N ALA A 44 25.33 0.74 0.03
CA ALA A 44 24.31 -0.06 -0.60
C ALA A 44 24.56 -0.20 -2.11
N PRO A 45 24.72 -1.43 -2.65
CA PRO A 45 25.04 -1.61 -4.06
C PRO A 45 23.90 -1.25 -5.03
N TRP A 46 22.68 -1.10 -4.50
CA TRP A 46 21.45 -0.79 -5.23
C TRP A 46 21.09 0.70 -5.25
N GLU A 47 21.95 1.58 -4.73
CA GLU A 47 21.72 3.04 -4.79
C GLU A 47 21.72 3.58 -6.24
N VAL A 48 22.29 2.82 -7.18
CA VAL A 48 22.41 3.26 -8.58
C VAL A 48 21.26 2.71 -9.42
N ASP A 49 20.77 3.52 -10.34
CA ASP A 49 19.83 3.09 -11.38
C ASP A 49 20.31 1.82 -12.10
N PRO A 50 19.41 0.88 -12.45
CA PRO A 50 17.95 0.99 -12.38
C PRO A 50 17.33 0.47 -11.05
N TYR A 51 18.13 0.01 -10.10
CA TYR A 51 17.64 -0.69 -8.91
C TYR A 51 16.88 0.24 -7.95
N ASP A 52 17.39 1.46 -7.78
CA ASP A 52 16.78 2.49 -6.95
C ASP A 52 15.40 2.92 -7.47
N ALA A 53 15.21 2.97 -8.80
CA ALA A 53 13.92 3.26 -9.41
C ALA A 53 12.85 2.21 -9.04
N VAL A 54 13.20 0.92 -9.03
CA VAL A 54 12.29 -0.17 -8.62
C VAL A 54 11.91 -0.04 -7.15
N ALA A 55 12.90 0.21 -6.28
CA ALA A 55 12.68 0.42 -4.86
C ALA A 55 11.79 1.66 -4.61
N SER A 56 12.06 2.77 -5.29
CA SER A 56 11.28 4.01 -5.21
C SER A 56 9.82 3.81 -5.60
N PHE A 57 9.55 3.07 -6.68
CA PHE A 57 8.16 2.75 -7.05
C PHE A 57 7.48 1.88 -5.98
N ALA A 58 8.17 0.85 -5.48
CA ALA A 58 7.62 -0.04 -4.47
C ALA A 58 7.37 0.66 -3.13
N THR A 59 8.26 1.56 -2.68
CA THR A 59 8.09 2.32 -1.44
C THR A 59 6.92 3.31 -1.50
N MET A 60 6.52 3.75 -2.69
CA MET A 60 5.28 4.51 -2.88
C MET A 60 4.03 3.60 -2.87
N LEU A 61 4.07 2.48 -3.59
CA LEU A 61 2.90 1.62 -3.79
C LEU A 61 2.57 0.76 -2.57
N VAL A 62 3.56 0.10 -1.97
CA VAL A 62 3.39 -0.91 -0.92
C VAL A 62 2.66 -0.36 0.32
N PRO A 63 3.02 0.80 0.88
CA PRO A 63 2.32 1.34 2.06
C PRO A 63 0.85 1.64 1.78
N ILE A 64 0.52 2.15 0.59
CA ILE A 64 -0.87 2.44 0.20
C ILE A 64 -1.67 1.14 0.12
N VAL A 65 -1.16 0.13 -0.57
CA VAL A 65 -1.82 -1.18 -0.71
C VAL A 65 -1.97 -1.86 0.65
N ALA A 66 -0.93 -1.83 1.48
CA ALA A 66 -0.96 -2.38 2.83
C ALA A 66 -1.98 -1.65 3.71
N ALA A 67 -2.03 -0.32 3.69
CA ALA A 67 -2.99 0.46 4.44
C ALA A 67 -4.44 0.14 4.03
N LEU A 68 -4.73 0.09 2.72
CA LEU A 68 -6.07 -0.26 2.23
C LEU A 68 -6.46 -1.70 2.61
N THR A 69 -5.52 -2.63 2.50
CA THR A 69 -5.72 -4.03 2.93
C THR A 69 -6.01 -4.08 4.43
N TRP A 70 -5.29 -3.30 5.24
CA TRP A 70 -5.49 -3.21 6.67
C TRP A 70 -6.84 -2.59 7.04
N VAL A 71 -7.24 -1.50 6.37
CA VAL A 71 -8.57 -0.87 6.56
C VAL A 71 -9.68 -1.89 6.29
N ARG A 72 -9.55 -2.69 5.22
CA ARG A 72 -10.51 -3.74 4.87
C ARG A 72 -10.57 -4.85 5.92
N CYS A 73 -9.42 -5.30 6.45
CA CYS A 73 -9.38 -6.23 7.59
C CYS A 73 -10.02 -5.60 8.85
N ALA A 74 -9.73 -4.33 9.11
CA ALA A 74 -10.20 -3.61 10.29
C ALA A 74 -11.72 -3.39 10.27
N ARG A 75 -12.32 -3.17 9.09
CA ARG A 75 -13.78 -3.04 8.91
C ARG A 75 -14.53 -4.28 9.42
N TRP A 76 -14.03 -5.47 9.07
CA TRP A 76 -14.72 -6.73 9.39
C TRP A 76 -14.21 -7.39 10.67
N ARG A 77 -13.34 -6.73 11.46
CA ARG A 77 -12.66 -7.32 12.63
C ARG A 77 -13.59 -7.94 13.68
N HIS A 78 -14.81 -7.44 13.80
CA HIS A 78 -15.81 -7.89 14.76
C HIS A 78 -16.69 -9.04 14.26
N GLU A 79 -16.64 -9.34 12.95
CA GLU A 79 -17.40 -10.44 12.37
C GLU A 79 -16.76 -11.79 12.63
N ALA A 80 -17.60 -12.82 12.83
CA ALA A 80 -17.15 -14.20 13.01
C ALA A 80 -16.68 -14.84 11.69
N ALA A 81 -17.27 -14.43 10.56
CA ALA A 81 -16.91 -14.87 9.22
C ALA A 81 -16.95 -13.66 8.27
N TYR A 82 -15.90 -13.49 7.47
CA TYR A 82 -15.84 -12.38 6.53
C TYR A 82 -16.69 -12.68 5.30
N PRO A 83 -17.29 -11.67 4.66
CA PRO A 83 -17.98 -11.88 3.42
C PRO A 83 -16.98 -12.35 2.33
N PRO A 84 -17.39 -13.23 1.40
CA PRO A 84 -16.49 -13.84 0.42
C PRO A 84 -15.74 -12.84 -0.46
N PHE A 85 -16.34 -11.69 -0.78
CA PHE A 85 -15.69 -10.63 -1.58
C PHE A 85 -14.52 -9.99 -0.82
N ALA A 86 -14.68 -9.71 0.47
CA ALA A 86 -13.64 -9.12 1.30
C ALA A 86 -12.43 -10.06 1.43
N LEU A 87 -12.66 -11.37 1.53
CA LEU A 87 -11.60 -12.37 1.55
C LEU A 87 -10.77 -12.34 0.26
N VAL A 88 -11.42 -12.30 -0.91
CA VAL A 88 -10.75 -12.18 -2.21
C VAL A 88 -9.92 -10.90 -2.26
N GLU A 89 -10.53 -9.78 -1.90
CA GLU A 89 -9.91 -8.47 -1.98
C GLU A 89 -8.71 -8.30 -1.04
N ILE A 90 -8.78 -8.83 0.19
CA ILE A 90 -7.65 -8.83 1.13
C ILE A 90 -6.49 -9.63 0.54
N VAL A 91 -6.75 -10.83 0.02
CA VAL A 91 -5.72 -11.66 -0.62
C VAL A 91 -5.12 -10.97 -1.84
N ARG A 92 -5.93 -10.29 -2.66
CA ARG A 92 -5.45 -9.49 -3.79
C ARG A 92 -4.52 -8.37 -3.34
N GLY A 93 -4.88 -7.66 -2.27
CA GLY A 93 -4.04 -6.64 -1.64
C GLY A 93 -2.70 -7.22 -1.19
N CYS A 94 -2.72 -8.38 -0.52
CA CYS A 94 -1.51 -9.08 -0.10
C CYS A 94 -0.62 -9.43 -1.30
N VAL A 95 -1.19 -10.03 -2.36
CA VAL A 95 -0.43 -10.40 -3.56
C VAL A 95 0.21 -9.19 -4.23
N VAL A 96 -0.51 -8.07 -4.37
CA VAL A 96 0.04 -6.85 -4.97
C VAL A 96 1.22 -6.33 -4.16
N ALA A 97 1.08 -6.25 -2.82
CA ALA A 97 2.17 -5.81 -1.95
C ALA A 97 3.39 -6.75 -2.04
N LEU A 98 3.17 -8.07 -1.97
CA LEU A 98 4.25 -9.07 -2.03
C LEU A 98 4.96 -9.07 -3.39
N VAL A 99 4.25 -8.86 -4.50
CA VAL A 99 4.89 -8.75 -5.84
C VAL A 99 5.80 -7.53 -5.91
N ALA A 100 5.38 -6.39 -5.37
CA ALA A 100 6.21 -5.19 -5.33
C ALA A 100 7.45 -5.39 -4.45
N VAL A 101 7.28 -5.97 -3.26
CA VAL A 101 8.40 -6.34 -2.36
C VAL A 101 9.37 -7.31 -3.06
N ALA A 102 8.84 -8.36 -3.70
CA ALA A 102 9.64 -9.35 -4.43
C ALA A 102 10.46 -8.71 -5.57
N ALA A 103 9.86 -7.77 -6.30
CA ALA A 103 10.57 -7.06 -7.36
C ALA A 103 11.74 -6.24 -6.82
N THR A 104 11.57 -5.56 -5.67
CA THR A 104 12.65 -4.81 -5.02
C THR A 104 13.73 -5.73 -4.46
N ASP A 105 13.37 -6.79 -3.74
CA ASP A 105 14.34 -7.74 -3.20
C ASP A 105 15.15 -8.39 -4.32
N ALA A 106 14.50 -8.75 -5.44
CA ALA A 106 15.18 -9.26 -6.63
C ALA A 106 16.14 -8.22 -7.24
N ALA A 107 15.72 -6.96 -7.36
CA ALA A 107 16.57 -5.87 -7.83
C ALA A 107 17.81 -5.70 -6.93
N TYR A 108 17.63 -5.75 -5.61
CA TYR A 108 18.73 -5.62 -4.63
C TYR A 108 19.70 -6.79 -4.68
N LEU A 109 19.17 -8.02 -4.82
CA LEU A 109 20.00 -9.20 -5.02
C LEU A 109 20.83 -9.09 -6.30
N VAL A 110 20.20 -8.71 -7.42
CA VAL A 110 20.91 -8.52 -8.70
C VAL A 110 22.00 -7.45 -8.57
N ALA A 111 21.71 -6.32 -7.92
CA ALA A 111 22.71 -5.29 -7.66
C ALA A 111 23.89 -5.81 -6.83
N ALA A 112 23.61 -6.55 -5.76
CA ALA A 112 24.62 -7.14 -4.89
C ALA A 112 25.49 -8.17 -5.63
N PHE A 113 24.91 -8.97 -6.54
CA PHE A 113 25.64 -9.95 -7.34
C PHE A 113 26.47 -9.31 -8.45
N GLN A 114 25.91 -8.34 -9.18
CA GLN A 114 26.58 -7.75 -10.35
C GLN A 114 27.62 -6.70 -9.99
N ARG A 115 27.33 -5.85 -8.99
CA ARG A 115 28.20 -4.72 -8.62
C ARG A 115 29.10 -5.06 -7.43
N GLY A 116 28.65 -5.96 -6.56
CA GLY A 116 29.28 -6.18 -5.27
C GLY A 116 29.15 -4.97 -4.34
N PHE A 117 29.52 -5.15 -3.09
CA PHE A 117 29.55 -4.05 -2.12
C PHE A 117 30.80 -3.18 -2.34
N PRO A 118 30.69 -1.84 -2.20
CA PRO A 118 31.84 -0.94 -2.19
C PRO A 118 32.89 -1.35 -1.15
N ARG A 119 34.14 -0.93 -1.35
CA ARG A 119 35.23 -1.15 -0.38
C ARG A 119 35.74 0.20 0.15
N PRO A 120 35.79 0.41 1.48
CA PRO A 120 35.28 -0.45 2.55
C PRO A 120 33.75 -0.36 2.72
N ALA A 121 33.09 -1.48 3.08
CA ALA A 121 31.66 -1.52 3.45
C ALA A 121 31.49 -2.20 4.82
N PRO A 122 31.71 -1.48 5.93
CA PRO A 122 31.57 -2.04 7.28
C PRO A 122 30.16 -2.55 7.59
N LEU A 123 29.11 -1.97 6.98
CA LEU A 123 27.70 -2.32 7.23
C LEU A 123 27.15 -3.38 6.26
N ARG A 124 28.03 -4.07 5.54
CA ARG A 124 27.66 -5.16 4.63
C ARG A 124 26.86 -6.28 5.32
N PRO A 125 27.24 -6.82 6.50
CA PRO A 125 26.49 -7.91 7.11
C PRO A 125 25.09 -7.47 7.56
N GLU A 126 24.92 -6.23 8.01
CA GLU A 126 23.62 -5.66 8.39
C GLU A 126 22.71 -5.52 7.18
N LEU A 127 23.22 -4.99 6.06
CA LEU A 127 22.47 -4.87 4.81
C LEU A 127 22.05 -6.23 4.25
N LEU A 128 22.95 -7.21 4.27
CA LEU A 128 22.62 -8.60 3.87
C LEU A 128 21.63 -9.25 4.84
N GLY A 129 21.74 -8.96 6.14
CA GLY A 129 20.81 -9.45 7.16
C GLY A 129 19.40 -8.90 6.96
N LEU A 130 19.27 -7.60 6.69
CA LEU A 130 17.98 -6.96 6.38
C LEU A 130 17.38 -7.50 5.08
N LEU A 131 18.19 -7.67 4.03
CA LEU A 131 17.74 -8.25 2.76
C LEU A 131 17.29 -9.71 2.95
N GLY A 132 18.05 -10.50 3.72
CA GLY A 132 17.69 -11.87 4.07
C GLY A 132 16.39 -11.95 4.88
N LEU A 133 16.19 -11.05 5.85
CA LEU A 133 14.96 -10.96 6.63
C LEU A 133 13.75 -10.59 5.76
N SER A 134 13.90 -9.62 4.85
CA SER A 134 12.88 -9.26 3.85
C SER A 134 12.50 -10.48 3.00
N ALA A 135 13.50 -11.17 2.43
CA ALA A 135 13.27 -12.35 1.59
C ALA A 135 12.58 -13.50 2.34
N ILE A 136 12.97 -13.77 3.60
CA ILE A 136 12.35 -14.82 4.42
C ILE A 136 10.88 -14.48 4.72
N THR A 137 10.61 -13.25 5.16
CA THR A 137 9.23 -12.82 5.47
C THR A 137 8.35 -12.79 4.22
N LEU A 138 8.90 -12.38 3.07
CA LEU A 138 8.26 -12.47 1.75
C LEU A 138 7.87 -13.91 1.40
N VAL A 139 8.77 -14.88 1.58
CA VAL A 139 8.48 -16.29 1.28
C VAL A 139 7.35 -16.82 2.18
N ILE A 140 7.44 -16.59 3.49
CA ILE A 140 6.41 -17.01 4.45
C ILE A 140 5.05 -16.39 4.07
N ALA A 141 5.00 -15.08 3.86
CA ALA A 141 3.77 -14.38 3.50
C ALA A 141 3.19 -14.84 2.15
N SER A 142 4.05 -15.15 1.17
CA SER A 142 3.64 -15.69 -0.13
C SER A 142 3.04 -17.08 0.01
N MET A 143 3.64 -17.97 0.80
CA MET A 143 3.10 -19.31 1.08
C MET A 143 1.73 -19.24 1.77
N MET A 144 1.57 -18.34 2.75
CA MET A 144 0.31 -18.14 3.45
C MET A 144 -0.76 -17.55 2.55
N SER A 145 -0.41 -16.57 1.72
CA SER A 145 -1.30 -15.97 0.72
C SER A 145 -1.72 -16.97 -0.35
N ALA A 146 -0.82 -17.85 -0.80
CA ALA A 146 -1.12 -18.92 -1.74
C ALA A 146 -2.08 -19.96 -1.13
N THR A 147 -1.87 -20.31 0.14
CA THR A 147 -2.75 -21.22 0.89
C THR A 147 -4.14 -20.60 1.08
N ALA A 148 -4.22 -19.32 1.47
CA ALA A 148 -5.49 -18.61 1.56
C ALA A 148 -6.20 -18.51 0.21
N SER A 149 -5.45 -18.29 -0.88
CA SER A 149 -5.98 -18.24 -2.24
C SER A 149 -6.55 -19.58 -2.71
N SER A 150 -5.87 -20.69 -2.38
CA SER A 150 -6.29 -22.03 -2.82
C SER A 150 -7.57 -22.48 -2.13
N LEU A 151 -7.73 -22.16 -0.84
CA LEU A 151 -8.94 -22.41 -0.07
C LEU A 151 -10.16 -21.64 -0.60
N HIS A 152 -9.94 -20.51 -1.28
CA HIS A 152 -10.99 -19.61 -1.75
C HIS A 152 -11.18 -19.60 -3.28
N ARG A 153 -10.59 -20.55 -4.00
CA ARG A 153 -10.81 -20.71 -5.44
C ARG A 153 -12.26 -21.14 -5.71
N ARG A 154 -13.15 -20.16 -5.88
CA ARG A 154 -14.53 -20.39 -6.34
C ARG A 154 -14.57 -20.82 -7.81
N PRO A 155 -15.55 -21.66 -8.20
CA PRO A 155 -15.86 -21.92 -9.60
C PRO A 155 -16.17 -20.62 -10.35
N ARG A 156 -15.71 -20.53 -11.61
CA ARG A 156 -15.78 -19.31 -12.45
C ARG A 156 -17.21 -18.76 -12.65
N ALA A 157 -18.24 -19.59 -12.47
CA ALA A 157 -19.65 -19.22 -12.64
C ALA A 157 -20.18 -18.26 -11.54
N GLU A 158 -19.90 -18.53 -10.26
CA GLU A 158 -20.33 -17.67 -9.13
C GLU A 158 -19.64 -16.30 -9.14
N ARG A 159 -18.48 -16.19 -9.81
CA ARG A 159 -17.71 -14.95 -9.90
C ARG A 159 -18.41 -13.85 -10.71
N ASN A 160 -19.24 -14.24 -11.68
CA ASN A 160 -19.95 -13.31 -12.56
C ASN A 160 -21.24 -12.76 -11.93
N GLU A 161 -21.91 -13.51 -11.06
CA GLU A 161 -23.11 -13.03 -10.33
C GLU A 161 -22.74 -12.02 -9.23
N VAL A 162 -21.64 -12.27 -8.51
CA VAL A 162 -21.14 -11.37 -7.46
C VAL A 162 -20.66 -10.03 -8.03
N ALA A 163 -20.05 -10.04 -9.23
CA ALA A 163 -19.59 -8.84 -9.94
C ALA A 163 -20.72 -7.87 -10.37
N LEU A 164 -21.99 -8.29 -10.31
CA LEU A 164 -23.16 -7.44 -10.60
C LEU A 164 -23.75 -6.77 -9.33
N SER A 165 -23.32 -7.22 -8.14
CA SER A 165 -23.77 -6.70 -6.85
C SER A 165 -23.02 -5.42 -6.47
N GLY A 166 -23.68 -4.47 -5.82
CA GLY A 166 -23.12 -3.18 -5.42
C GLY A 166 -22.14 -3.30 -4.25
N GLU A 167 -21.03 -4.01 -4.46
CA GLU A 167 -20.02 -4.27 -3.43
C GLU A 167 -19.41 -2.96 -2.89
N PRO A 168 -19.07 -2.91 -1.59
CA PRO A 168 -18.41 -1.75 -1.02
C PRO A 168 -17.03 -1.52 -1.65
N ASP A 169 -16.69 -0.28 -1.97
CA ASP A 169 -15.35 0.07 -2.43
C ASP A 169 -14.42 0.51 -1.27
N ALA A 170 -13.15 0.78 -1.58
CA ALA A 170 -12.19 1.23 -0.58
C ALA A 170 -12.62 2.54 0.12
N MET A 171 -13.39 3.40 -0.56
CA MET A 171 -13.92 4.62 0.07
C MET A 171 -15.01 4.28 1.10
N ASP A 172 -15.88 3.32 0.80
CA ASP A 172 -16.85 2.81 1.77
C ASP A 172 -16.15 2.15 2.97
N ASP A 173 -15.05 1.43 2.74
CA ASP A 173 -14.25 0.82 3.81
C ASP A 173 -13.64 1.87 4.75
N VAL A 174 -13.06 2.95 4.20
CA VAL A 174 -12.48 4.05 4.99
C VAL A 174 -13.56 4.81 5.76
N ALA A 175 -14.68 5.13 5.11
CA ALA A 175 -15.79 5.83 5.77
C ALA A 175 -16.33 5.02 6.95
N GLU A 176 -16.51 3.71 6.78
CA GLU A 176 -16.99 2.84 7.84
C GLU A 176 -15.96 2.71 8.98
N LEU A 177 -14.67 2.63 8.64
CA LEU A 177 -13.62 2.62 9.65
C LEU A 177 -13.64 3.90 10.51
N LEU A 178 -13.80 5.07 9.88
CA LEU A 178 -13.92 6.36 10.56
C LEU A 178 -15.15 6.43 11.47
N ARG A 179 -16.29 5.86 11.05
CA ARG A 179 -17.50 5.77 11.89
C ARG A 179 -17.34 4.78 13.05
N SER A 180 -16.54 3.73 12.85
CA SER A 180 -16.24 2.72 13.87
C SER A 180 -15.16 3.16 14.88
N ALA A 181 -14.73 4.43 14.83
CA ALA A 181 -13.72 4.96 15.73
C ALA A 181 -14.17 4.81 17.20
N PRO A 182 -13.28 4.38 18.11
CA PRO A 182 -13.67 4.12 19.50
C PRO A 182 -14.20 5.38 20.18
N ALA A 183 -15.28 5.25 20.94
CA ALA A 183 -15.93 6.36 21.67
C ALA A 183 -14.99 7.05 22.67
N ASN A 184 -13.92 6.38 23.10
CA ASN A 184 -12.89 6.94 23.97
C ASN A 184 -12.07 8.06 23.29
N LEU A 185 -12.16 8.20 21.97
CA LEU A 185 -11.65 9.35 21.20
C LEU A 185 -12.71 10.48 21.13
N ALA A 186 -13.53 10.64 22.17
CA ALA A 186 -14.70 11.50 22.22
C ALA A 186 -14.56 12.89 21.56
N PRO A 187 -13.48 13.68 21.77
CA PRO A 187 -13.35 14.99 21.11
C PRO A 187 -13.17 14.90 19.58
N LEU A 188 -12.61 13.79 19.07
CA LEU A 188 -12.34 13.57 17.65
C LEU A 188 -13.42 12.74 16.96
N HIS A 189 -14.20 11.94 17.71
CA HIS A 189 -15.24 11.07 17.17
C HIS A 189 -16.24 11.84 16.29
N GLY A 190 -16.70 13.02 16.75
CA GLY A 190 -17.59 13.87 15.97
C GLY A 190 -16.98 14.31 14.63
N SER A 191 -15.68 14.64 14.62
CA SER A 191 -14.93 14.98 13.41
C SER A 191 -14.75 13.77 12.49
N CYS A 192 -14.48 12.58 13.02
CA CYS A 192 -14.36 11.35 12.23
C CYS A 192 -15.67 11.02 11.50
N VAL A 193 -16.81 11.05 12.20
CA VAL A 193 -18.12 10.79 11.60
C VAL A 193 -18.44 11.84 10.54
N ARG A 194 -18.24 13.13 10.83
CA ARG A 194 -18.44 14.21 9.86
C ARG A 194 -17.57 14.02 8.61
N THR A 195 -16.31 13.63 8.80
CA THR A 195 -15.38 13.37 7.69
C THR A 195 -15.85 12.19 6.84
N ALA A 196 -16.33 11.11 7.47
CA ALA A 196 -16.89 9.96 6.77
C ALA A 196 -18.12 10.34 5.93
N ASP A 197 -19.03 11.15 6.48
CA ASP A 197 -20.23 11.61 5.78
C ASP A 197 -19.89 12.54 4.62
N LEU A 198 -18.96 13.48 4.81
CA LEU A 198 -18.47 14.36 3.73
C LEU A 198 -17.79 13.56 2.63
N LEU A 199 -16.98 12.57 2.97
CA LEU A 199 -16.29 11.70 2.00
C LEU A 199 -17.30 10.92 1.16
N LEU A 200 -18.34 10.36 1.78
CA LEU A 200 -19.38 9.62 1.06
C LEU A 200 -20.31 10.52 0.25
N ALA A 201 -20.66 11.70 0.77
CA ALA A 201 -21.43 12.69 0.03
C ALA A 201 -20.65 13.15 -1.22
N TRP A 202 -19.38 13.49 -1.06
CA TRP A 202 -18.50 13.86 -2.17
C TRP A 202 -18.34 12.72 -3.18
N ALA A 203 -18.17 11.48 -2.71
CA ALA A 203 -18.09 10.30 -3.56
C ALA A 203 -19.41 9.99 -4.30
N GLY A 204 -20.56 10.33 -3.72
CA GLY A 204 -21.88 10.01 -4.26
C GLY A 204 -22.46 11.05 -5.23
N SER A 205 -22.33 12.34 -4.92
CA SER A 205 -23.14 13.39 -5.56
C SER A 205 -22.35 14.51 -6.23
N SER A 206 -21.04 14.62 -6.02
CA SER A 206 -20.24 15.69 -6.61
C SER A 206 -19.98 15.49 -8.11
N ALA A 207 -19.97 16.60 -8.87
CA ALA A 207 -19.46 16.61 -10.24
C ALA A 207 -17.99 16.16 -10.31
N ALA A 208 -17.21 16.43 -9.25
CA ALA A 208 -15.83 15.98 -9.08
C ALA A 208 -15.71 14.65 -8.30
N SER A 209 -16.78 13.83 -8.29
CA SER A 209 -16.78 12.55 -7.55
C SER A 209 -15.63 11.64 -8.01
N PRO A 210 -14.85 11.06 -7.08
CA PRO A 210 -13.87 10.01 -7.38
C PRO A 210 -14.45 8.86 -8.18
N ARG A 211 -15.71 8.49 -7.95
CA ARG A 211 -16.40 7.40 -8.65
C ARG A 211 -16.66 7.75 -10.12
N ARG A 212 -16.89 9.02 -10.44
CA ARG A 212 -17.07 9.49 -11.82
C ARG A 212 -15.73 9.72 -12.52
N HIS A 213 -14.73 10.21 -11.81
CA HIS A 213 -13.43 10.58 -12.35
C HIS A 213 -12.27 9.95 -11.56
N PRO A 214 -12.14 8.61 -11.56
CA PRO A 214 -11.17 7.94 -10.70
C PRO A 214 -9.72 8.28 -11.06
N TRP A 215 -9.43 8.46 -12.35
CA TRP A 215 -8.11 8.88 -12.83
C TRP A 215 -7.73 10.29 -12.36
N LEU A 216 -8.68 11.24 -12.39
CA LEU A 216 -8.46 12.60 -11.89
C LEU A 216 -8.28 12.58 -10.37
N PHE A 217 -9.05 11.76 -9.66
CA PHE A 217 -8.89 11.61 -8.23
C PHE A 217 -7.52 11.07 -7.84
N VAL A 218 -7.07 10.00 -8.50
CA VAL A 218 -5.73 9.44 -8.30
C VAL A 218 -4.66 10.47 -8.61
N ALA A 219 -4.75 11.15 -9.77
CA ALA A 219 -3.82 12.21 -10.13
C ALA A 219 -3.76 13.31 -9.06
N ALA A 220 -4.91 13.77 -8.57
CA ALA A 220 -4.99 14.82 -7.56
C ALA A 220 -4.37 14.40 -6.22
N ILE A 221 -4.68 13.20 -5.72
CA ILE A 221 -4.12 12.67 -4.48
C ILE A 221 -2.61 12.45 -4.61
N SER A 222 -2.16 11.90 -5.74
CA SER A 222 -0.74 11.69 -5.98
C SER A 222 0.03 13.01 -6.13
N CYS A 223 -0.52 14.01 -6.82
CA CYS A 223 0.06 15.34 -6.86
C CYS A 223 0.17 15.96 -5.46
N ALA A 224 -0.89 15.88 -4.65
CA ALA A 224 -0.88 16.38 -3.27
C ALA A 224 0.16 15.67 -2.39
N ALA A 225 0.30 14.35 -2.54
CA ALA A 225 1.34 13.58 -1.86
C ALA A 225 2.75 14.01 -2.28
N GLY A 226 2.98 14.27 -3.58
CA GLY A 226 4.27 14.79 -4.05
C GLY A 226 4.57 16.21 -3.56
N ILE A 227 3.56 17.08 -3.42
CA ILE A 227 3.73 18.40 -2.78
C ILE A 227 4.14 18.23 -1.32
N ALA A 228 3.48 17.33 -0.59
CA ALA A 228 3.80 17.05 0.81
C ALA A 228 5.22 16.47 0.96
N ALA A 229 5.65 15.60 0.05
CA ALA A 229 7.02 15.08 0.02
C ALA A 229 8.06 16.19 -0.20
N ALA A 230 7.82 17.07 -1.18
CA ALA A 230 8.70 18.24 -1.40
C ALA A 230 8.75 19.19 -0.19
N ALA A 231 7.60 19.41 0.47
CA ALA A 231 7.56 20.22 1.68
C ALA A 231 8.34 19.58 2.83
N SER A 232 8.27 18.25 2.97
CA SER A 232 9.10 17.51 3.93
C SER A 232 10.57 17.69 3.63
N GLU A 233 10.98 17.66 2.36
CA GLU A 233 12.37 17.87 1.97
C GLU A 233 12.88 19.25 2.41
N PHE A 234 12.09 20.30 2.20
CA PHE A 234 12.45 21.65 2.65
C PHE A 234 12.58 21.78 4.17
N VAL A 235 11.88 20.95 4.94
CA VAL A 235 12.01 20.92 6.40
C VAL A 235 13.32 20.25 6.82
N HIS A 236 13.80 19.23 6.10
CA HIS A 236 15.00 18.48 6.46
C HIS A 236 16.29 19.07 5.88
N GLU A 237 16.26 19.51 4.62
CA GLU A 237 17.43 20.05 3.92
C GLU A 237 17.54 21.58 4.02
N GLY A 238 16.44 22.24 4.44
CA GLY A 238 16.34 23.69 4.52
C GLY A 238 15.64 24.31 3.30
N PRO A 239 15.35 25.62 3.36
CA PRO A 239 14.61 26.30 2.30
C PRO A 239 15.44 26.39 1.00
N PRO A 240 14.79 26.32 -0.17
CA PRO A 240 15.48 26.42 -1.45
C PRO A 240 16.15 27.79 -1.62
N PRO A 241 17.27 27.87 -2.36
CA PRO A 241 18.05 29.10 -2.51
C PRO A 241 17.27 30.24 -3.22
N ASN A 242 16.26 29.89 -4.02
CA ASN A 242 15.30 30.83 -4.58
C ASN A 242 13.97 30.12 -4.88
N ILE A 243 12.91 30.92 -5.10
CA ILE A 243 11.56 30.43 -5.39
C ILE A 243 11.50 29.55 -6.64
N GLY A 244 12.32 29.85 -7.66
CA GLY A 244 12.38 29.06 -8.90
C GLY A 244 12.84 27.63 -8.67
N VAL A 245 13.90 27.45 -7.88
CA VAL A 245 14.40 26.12 -7.47
C VAL A 245 13.36 25.40 -6.62
N GLY A 246 12.72 26.10 -5.67
CA GLY A 246 11.63 25.53 -4.86
C GLY A 246 10.46 25.02 -5.70
N ALA A 247 10.00 25.82 -6.66
CA ALA A 247 8.93 25.45 -7.59
C ALA A 247 9.31 24.25 -8.45
N LEU A 248 10.56 24.17 -8.91
CA LEU A 248 11.07 23.04 -9.67
C LEU A 248 11.07 21.75 -8.84
N VAL A 249 11.55 21.79 -7.60
CA VAL A 249 11.55 20.62 -6.69
C VAL A 249 10.12 20.12 -6.47
N VAL A 250 9.18 21.02 -6.14
CA VAL A 250 7.77 20.65 -5.98
C VAL A 250 7.21 20.02 -7.26
N ALA A 251 7.47 20.62 -8.43
CA ALA A 251 7.00 20.09 -9.71
C ALA A 251 7.56 18.69 -10.01
N VAL A 252 8.84 18.45 -9.75
CA VAL A 252 9.49 17.15 -9.95
C VAL A 252 8.88 16.08 -9.04
N PHE A 253 8.79 16.33 -7.73
CA PHE A 253 8.20 15.39 -6.78
C PHE A 253 6.72 15.11 -7.09
N SER A 254 5.92 16.15 -7.34
CA SER A 254 4.51 15.98 -7.74
C SER A 254 4.36 15.18 -9.02
N THR A 255 5.21 15.41 -10.02
CA THR A 255 5.13 14.69 -11.31
C THR A 255 5.52 13.23 -11.15
N ILE A 256 6.62 12.94 -10.44
CA ILE A 256 7.09 11.56 -10.20
C ILE A 256 6.02 10.77 -9.43
N VAL A 257 5.51 11.34 -8.33
CA VAL A 257 4.48 10.69 -7.51
C VAL A 257 3.18 10.55 -8.28
N ALA A 258 2.78 11.53 -9.11
CA ALA A 258 1.61 11.44 -9.98
C ALA A 258 1.73 10.32 -11.01
N ILE A 259 2.86 10.22 -11.71
CA ILE A 259 3.11 9.14 -12.67
C ILE A 259 3.10 7.78 -11.96
N GLY A 260 3.79 7.66 -10.82
CA GLY A 260 3.82 6.44 -10.02
C GLY A 260 2.43 6.02 -9.53
N GLY A 261 1.64 6.96 -9.02
CA GLY A 261 0.27 6.70 -8.57
C GLY A 261 -0.68 6.33 -9.71
N LEU A 262 -0.57 6.98 -10.86
CA LEU A 262 -1.36 6.65 -12.06
C LEU A 262 -0.99 5.28 -12.62
N LEU A 263 0.30 4.93 -12.68
CA LEU A 263 0.77 3.60 -13.07
C LEU A 263 0.28 2.55 -12.07
N GLY A 264 0.42 2.80 -10.77
CA GLY A 264 -0.09 1.93 -9.71
C GLY A 264 -1.59 1.69 -9.85
N TYR A 265 -2.37 2.74 -10.11
CA TYR A 265 -3.81 2.64 -10.37
C TYR A 265 -4.13 1.89 -11.67
N ALA A 266 -3.40 2.14 -12.74
CA ALA A 266 -3.57 1.43 -14.01
C ALA A 266 -3.35 -0.08 -13.85
N LEU A 267 -2.32 -0.47 -13.08
CA LEU A 267 -1.93 -1.85 -12.86
C LEU A 267 -2.84 -2.57 -11.85
N THR A 268 -3.29 -1.87 -10.81
CA THR A 268 -3.91 -2.52 -9.64
C THR A 268 -5.30 -1.99 -9.29
N GLY A 269 -5.71 -0.83 -9.79
CA GLY A 269 -6.91 -0.13 -9.33
C GLY A 269 -8.21 -0.89 -9.56
N ARG A 270 -8.36 -1.51 -10.74
CA ARG A 270 -9.48 -2.41 -11.04
C ARG A 270 -9.35 -3.75 -10.31
N TYR A 271 -8.13 -4.21 -10.06
CA TYR A 271 -7.89 -5.48 -9.37
C TYR A 271 -8.23 -5.39 -7.87
N LEU A 272 -7.92 -4.26 -7.24
CA LEU A 272 -8.13 -4.00 -5.81
C LEU A 272 -9.49 -3.38 -5.46
N HIS A 273 -10.33 -3.10 -6.46
CA HIS A 273 -11.61 -2.40 -6.31
C HIS A 273 -11.47 -1.09 -5.51
N LEU A 274 -10.52 -0.24 -5.93
CA LEU A 274 -10.25 1.03 -5.25
C LEU A 274 -11.42 2.01 -5.33
N VAL A 275 -12.06 2.07 -6.50
CA VAL A 275 -13.20 2.95 -6.75
C VAL A 275 -14.19 2.21 -7.64
N ARG A 276 -15.45 2.09 -7.19
CA ARG A 276 -16.50 1.48 -8.02
C ARG A 276 -16.89 2.40 -9.17
N SER A 277 -17.15 1.82 -10.34
CA SER A 277 -17.75 2.56 -11.44
C SER A 277 -19.24 2.82 -11.15
N PRO A 278 -19.79 4.00 -11.47
CA PRO A 278 -21.21 4.25 -11.33
C PRO A 278 -21.98 3.25 -12.18
N ARG A 279 -23.06 2.69 -11.63
CA ARG A 279 -24.01 1.89 -12.41
C ARG A 279 -24.53 2.78 -13.52
N ARG A 280 -24.29 2.40 -14.78
CA ARG A 280 -25.01 2.97 -15.91
C ARG A 280 -26.47 2.52 -15.73
N VAL A 281 -27.30 3.44 -15.28
CA VAL A 281 -28.77 3.30 -15.32
C VAL A 281 -29.20 3.55 -16.75
#